data_AF-A0A9D5YWZ2-F1
#
_entry.id   AF-A0A9D5YWZ2-F1
#
_cell.length_a   1.000
_cell.length_b   1.000
_cell.length_c   1.000
_cell.angle_alpha   90.00
_cell.angle_beta   90.00
_cell.angle_gamma   90.00
#
_symmetry.space_group_name_H-M   'P 1'
#
loop_
_entity.id
_entity.type
_entity.pdbx_description
1 polymer ?
#
loop_
_entity_poly.entity_id
_entity_poly.type
_entity_poly.pdbx_seq_one_letter_code
_entity_poly.pdbx_strand_id
1 'polypeptide(L)' 'MKRRIPAFKKEDEEREFRATHDTTDDVDWSKAEVWRFPKLKPSRRIAGAQGQAPISEDT' A
#
# COMPACT_ATOMS: atom_id res chain seq x y z
N MET A 1 -5.36 -7.10 18.66
CA MET A 1 -5.58 -8.52 19.05
C MET A 1 -5.20 -9.35 17.84
N LYS A 2 -4.22 -10.25 17.95
CA LYS A 2 -3.62 -10.89 16.78
C LYS A 2 -4.51 -12.03 16.29
N ARG A 3 -5.05 -11.93 15.08
CA ARG A 3 -5.86 -13.01 14.49
C ARG A 3 -4.96 -14.03 13.79
N ARG A 4 -5.48 -15.25 13.60
CA ARG A 4 -4.74 -16.32 12.92
C ARG A 4 -4.62 -15.99 11.44
N ILE A 5 -3.39 -15.93 10.93
CA ILE A 5 -3.12 -15.73 9.51
C ILE A 5 -3.61 -16.97 8.73
N PRO A 6 -4.49 -16.82 7.73
CA PRO A 6 -4.90 -17.94 6.88
C PRO A 6 -3.74 -18.46 6.05
N ALA A 7 -3.73 -19.77 5.77
CA ALA A 7 -2.75 -20.37 4.87
C ALA A 7 -3.32 -20.42 3.45
N PHE A 8 -2.61 -19.83 2.48
CA PHE A 8 -2.98 -19.83 1.07
C PHE A 8 -2.06 -20.77 0.28
N LYS A 9 -2.60 -21.47 -0.71
CA LYS A 9 -1.79 -22.35 -1.58
C LYS A 9 -1.24 -21.60 -2.79
N LYS A 10 -1.87 -20.49 -3.17
CA LYS A 10 -1.53 -19.65 -4.31
C LYS A 10 -1.62 -18.17 -3.95
N GLU A 11 -0.87 -17.34 -4.68
CA GLU A 11 -0.91 -15.87 -4.51
C GLU A 11 -2.30 -15.29 -4.84
N ASP A 12 -2.97 -15.82 -5.86
CA ASP A 12 -4.29 -15.32 -6.29
C ASP A 12 -5.34 -15.48 -5.17
N GLU A 13 -5.29 -16.58 -4.43
CA GLU A 13 -6.17 -16.83 -3.29
C GLU A 13 -5.94 -15.80 -2.16
N GLU A 14 -4.68 -15.46 -1.89
CA GLU A 14 -4.31 -14.43 -0.92
C GLU A 14 -4.77 -13.03 -1.37
N ARG A 15 -4.65 -12.74 -2.67
CA ARG A 15 -5.07 -11.48 -3.28
C ARG A 15 -6.58 -11.28 -3.18
N GLU A 16 -7.36 -12.29 -3.54
CA GLU A 16 -8.82 -12.25 -3.45
C GLU A 16 -9.31 -12.09 -2.00
N PHE A 17 -8.66 -12.79 -1.06
CA PHE A 17 -8.94 -12.63 0.37
C PHE A 17 -8.65 -11.21 0.85
N ARG A 18 -7.48 -10.66 0.54
CA ARG A 18 -7.09 -9.30 0.94
C ARG A 18 -7.90 -8.20 0.28
N ALA A 19 -8.47 -8.45 -0.91
CA ALA A 19 -9.33 -7.48 -1.59
C ALA A 19 -10.66 -7.26 -0.85
N THR A 20 -11.10 -8.24 -0.05
CA THR A 20 -12.41 -8.24 0.60
C THR A 20 -12.36 -8.13 2.12
N HIS A 21 -11.21 -8.41 2.73
CA HIS A 21 -11.04 -8.45 4.18
C HIS A 21 -10.04 -7.38 4.67
N ASP A 22 -10.40 -6.65 5.72
CA ASP A 22 -9.43 -5.84 6.46
C ASP A 22 -8.51 -6.77 7.26
N THR A 23 -7.22 -6.77 6.89
CA THR A 23 -6.17 -7.63 7.47
C THR A 23 -5.26 -6.88 8.43
N THR A 24 -5.60 -5.63 8.80
CA THR A 24 -4.77 -4.78 9.66
C THR A 24 -4.48 -5.41 11.03
N ASP A 25 -5.42 -6.19 11.57
CA ASP A 25 -5.30 -6.91 12.86
C ASP A 25 -4.53 -8.23 12.79
N ASP A 26 -4.19 -8.70 11.59
CA ASP A 26 -3.40 -9.93 11.40
C ASP A 26 -1.89 -9.67 11.57
N VAL A 27 -1.48 -8.41 11.42
CA VAL A 27 -0.09 -7.96 11.51
C VAL A 27 0.34 -7.77 12.97
N ASP A 28 1.55 -8.25 13.30
CA ASP A 28 2.15 -8.03 14.63
C ASP A 28 2.82 -6.67 14.76
N TRP A 29 2.04 -5.63 15.04
CA TRP A 29 2.59 -4.30 15.21
C TRP A 29 3.54 -4.18 16.42
N SER A 30 3.49 -5.10 17.39
CA SER A 30 4.43 -5.11 18.52
C SER A 30 5.87 -5.42 18.11
N LYS A 31 6.06 -6.03 16.93
CA LYS A 31 7.36 -6.36 16.34
C LYS A 31 7.78 -5.38 15.24
N ALA A 32 7.02 -4.31 15.05
CA ALA A 32 7.35 -3.32 14.02
C ALA A 32 8.61 -2.54 14.43
N GLU A 33 9.50 -2.31 13.47
CA GLU A 33 10.75 -1.59 13.67
C GLU A 33 10.89 -0.45 12.66
N VAL A 34 11.58 0.62 13.06
CA VAL A 34 11.92 1.72 12.14
C VAL A 34 13.07 1.27 11.25
N TRP A 35 12.78 1.08 9.96
CA TRP A 35 13.75 0.65 8.97
C TRP A 35 14.01 1.71 7.91
N ARG A 36 15.25 1.80 7.42
CA ARG A 36 15.61 2.60 6.23
C ARG A 36 15.88 1.65 5.07
N PHE A 37 15.39 1.97 3.88
CA PHE A 37 15.60 1.17 2.66
C PHE A 37 16.64 1.80 1.72
N PRO A 38 17.96 1.77 2.05
CA PRO A 38 18.98 2.51 1.32
C PRO A 38 19.25 2.01 -0.10
N LYS A 39 18.87 0.76 -0.41
CA LYS A 39 19.11 0.12 -1.71
C LYS A 39 17.89 0.12 -2.64
N LEU A 40 16.72 0.56 -2.15
CA LEU A 40 15.55 0.68 -3.02
C LEU A 40 15.75 1.89 -3.93
N LYS A 41 15.44 1.71 -5.22
CA LYS A 41 15.37 2.83 -6.15
C LYS A 41 14.36 3.84 -5.58
N PRO A 42 14.73 5.12 -5.41
CA PRO A 42 13.77 6.13 -4.99
C PRO A 42 12.60 6.14 -5.97
N SER A 43 11.38 6.06 -5.45
CA SER A 43 10.20 6.27 -6.28
C SER A 43 10.21 7.71 -6.81
N ARG A 44 9.84 7.91 -8.07
CA ARG A 44 9.65 9.25 -8.63
C ARG A 44 8.56 9.94 -7.82
N ARG A 45 8.92 10.97 -7.05
CA ARG A 45 7.95 11.89 -6.47
C ARG A 45 7.56 12.85 -7.59
N ILE A 46 6.31 12.79 -8.04
CA ILE A 46 5.72 13.93 -8.74
C ILE A 46 5.62 15.01 -7.66
N ALA A 47 6.45 16.05 -7.76
CA ALA A 47 6.29 17.24 -6.93
C ALA A 47 4.87 17.75 -7.17
N GLY A 48 4.13 18.00 -6.08
CA GLY A 48 2.70 18.26 -6.13
C GLY A 48 2.30 19.27 -7.20
N ALA A 49 1.19 18.97 -7.88
CA ALA A 49 0.44 19.97 -8.61
C ALA A 49 -0.02 21.05 -7.63
N GLN A 50 0.78 22.10 -7.48
CA GLN A 50 0.36 23.41 -7.02
C GLN A 50 0.62 24.35 -8.20
N GLY A 51 -0.39 24.41 -9.06
CA GLY A 51 -0.43 25.21 -10.27
C GLY A 51 -1.67 24.76 -11.01
N GLN A 52 -2.69 25.63 -11.03
CA GLN A 52 -3.92 25.38 -11.78
C GLN A 52 -3.58 24.84 -13.18
N ALA A 53 -4.24 23.77 -13.60
CA ALA A 53 -4.36 23.50 -15.02
C ALA A 53 -5.13 24.69 -15.63
N PRO A 54 -4.66 25.32 -16.73
CA PRO A 54 -5.54 26.20 -17.48
C PRO A 54 -6.71 25.33 -17.94
N ILE A 55 -7.91 25.67 -17.47
CA ILE A 55 -9.14 25.35 -18.17
C ILE A 55 -8.98 25.94 -19.57
N SER A 56 -8.61 25.10 -20.55
CA SER A 56 -8.90 25.41 -21.94
C SER A 56 -10.41 25.25 -22.09
N GLU A 57 -11.11 26.38 -22.01
CA GLU A 57 -12.47 26.52 -22.53
C GLU A 57 -12.38 26.28 -24.04
N ASP A 58 -12.85 25.12 -24.50
CA ASP A 58 -13.17 24.92 -25.92
C ASP A 58 -14.43 25.76 -26.21
N THR A 59 -14.24 26.88 -26.91
CA THR A 59 -15.29 27.54 -27.72
C THR A 59 -15.32 26.87 -29.09
#